data_AF-A0A1Z3CI98-F1
#
_entry.id   AF-A0A1Z3CI98-F1
#
_cell.length_a   1.000
_cell.length_b   1.000
_cell.length_c   1.000
_cell.angle_alpha   90.00
_cell.angle_beta   90.00
_cell.angle_gamma   90.00
#
_symmetry.space_group_name_H-M   'P 1'
#
loop_
_entity.id
_entity.type
_entity.pdbx_description
1 polymer ?
#
loop_
_entity_poly.entity_id
_entity_poly.type
_entity_poly.pdbx_seq_one_letter_code
_entity_poly.pdbx_strand_id
1 'polypeptide(L)' 'MAKDNKKQNEEVIEEVNGANEIIEEKEETTFHSSYKNLIIAGTSIQFKDGIYSTSDETEIEILRNNNLVTEAGE' A
#
# COMPACT_ATOMS: atom_id res chain seq x y z
N MET A 1 -23.84 -13.72 -61.45
CA MET A 1 -24.28 -12.80 -60.38
C MET A 1 -23.31 -12.99 -59.22
N ALA A 2 -22.60 -11.93 -58.83
CA ALA A 2 -21.50 -11.92 -57.86
C ALA A 2 -22.03 -12.12 -56.42
N LYS A 3 -21.47 -13.08 -55.68
CA LYS A 3 -20.38 -13.00 -54.68
C LYS A 3 -20.85 -12.70 -53.24
N ASP A 4 -20.75 -13.76 -52.44
CA ASP A 4 -20.02 -13.86 -51.17
C ASP A 4 -20.35 -12.97 -49.95
N ASN A 5 -20.36 -13.68 -48.82
CA ASN A 5 -19.82 -13.35 -47.49
C ASN A 5 -20.75 -12.93 -46.32
N LYS A 6 -20.91 -13.94 -45.45
CA LYS A 6 -20.88 -13.98 -43.97
C LYS A 6 -20.32 -12.73 -43.27
N LYS A 7 -21.07 -12.20 -42.30
CA LYS A 7 -20.60 -11.27 -41.25
C LYS A 7 -21.51 -11.49 -40.02
N GLN A 8 -21.16 -12.39 -39.09
CA GLN A 8 -20.43 -12.10 -37.85
C GLN A 8 -20.75 -10.70 -37.31
N ASN A 9 -21.76 -10.64 -36.43
CA ASN A 9 -22.03 -9.48 -35.60
C ASN A 9 -21.39 -9.72 -34.24
N GLU A 10 -20.09 -9.40 -34.17
CA GLU A 10 -19.40 -9.14 -32.91
C GLU A 10 -19.67 -7.66 -32.62
N GLU A 11 -20.62 -7.39 -31.73
CA GLU A 11 -20.84 -6.05 -31.21
C GLU A 11 -20.05 -5.92 -29.93
N VAL A 12 -18.96 -5.18 -30.08
CA VAL A 12 -18.12 -4.60 -29.05
C VAL A 12 -18.98 -3.76 -28.11
N ILE A 13 -18.99 -4.10 -26.82
CA ILE A 13 -19.39 -3.16 -25.77
C ILE A 13 -18.11 -2.77 -25.04
N GLU A 14 -17.55 -1.66 -25.48
CA GLU A 14 -16.61 -0.85 -24.73
C GLU A 14 -17.29 -0.37 -23.44
N GLU A 15 -16.78 -0.79 -22.29
CA GLU A 15 -16.71 0.12 -21.16
C GLU A 15 -15.37 -0.07 -20.44
N VAL A 16 -14.39 0.67 -20.94
CA VAL A 16 -13.22 1.11 -20.20
C VAL A 16 -13.73 2.03 -19.09
N ASN A 17 -14.03 1.49 -17.91
CA ASN A 17 -14.23 2.28 -16.69
C ASN A 17 -13.84 1.42 -15.49
N GLY A 18 -12.63 1.64 -15.02
CA GLY A 18 -12.00 0.84 -13.99
C GLY A 18 -10.67 0.33 -14.46
N ALA A 19 -9.79 1.25 -14.90
CA ALA A 19 -8.43 1.17 -14.42
C ALA A 19 -8.53 1.12 -12.88
N ASN A 20 -8.79 -0.06 -12.34
CA ASN A 20 -8.27 -0.45 -11.06
C ASN A 20 -6.77 -0.50 -11.32
N GLU A 21 -6.17 0.69 -11.39
CA GLU A 21 -4.81 0.87 -10.93
C GLU A 21 -4.84 0.18 -9.58
N ILE A 22 -4.40 -1.08 -9.56
CA ILE A 22 -3.86 -1.69 -8.37
C ILE A 22 -2.62 -0.84 -8.13
N ILE A 23 -2.84 0.38 -7.64
CA ILE A 23 -1.92 1.02 -6.75
C ILE A 23 -1.87 -0.03 -5.66
N GLU A 24 -0.80 -0.84 -5.64
CA GLU A 24 -0.43 -1.55 -4.44
C GLU A 24 -0.21 -0.44 -3.41
N GLU A 25 -1.31 0.03 -2.81
CA GLU A 25 -1.30 0.85 -1.62
C GLU A 25 -0.58 -0.03 -0.62
N LYS A 26 0.74 0.12 -0.52
CA LYS A 26 1.50 -0.59 0.48
C LYS A 26 0.87 -0.19 1.80
N GLU A 27 0.20 -1.15 2.43
CA GLU A 27 -0.53 -0.92 3.67
C GLU A 27 0.40 -0.22 4.66
N GLU A 28 0.09 1.04 4.97
CA GLU A 28 0.87 1.82 5.91
C GLU A 28 0.59 1.28 7.31
N THR A 29 1.64 0.81 7.98
CA THR A 29 1.55 0.46 9.39
C THR A 29 1.80 1.69 10.22
N THR A 30 0.94 1.96 11.19
CA THR A 30 1.09 3.08 12.12
C THR A 30 1.58 2.56 13.47
N PHE A 31 2.44 3.34 14.13
CA PHE A 31 3.00 3.05 15.44
C PHE A 31 2.83 4.23 16.37
N HIS A 32 2.53 3.94 17.62
CA HIS A 32 2.49 4.87 18.72
C HIS A 32 3.71 4.71 19.63
N SER A 33 4.24 5.84 20.09
CA SER A 33 5.30 5.86 21.09
C SER A 33 5.19 7.07 21.99
N SER A 34 5.58 6.90 23.26
CA SER A 34 5.81 8.01 24.19
C SER A 34 7.12 8.75 23.91
N TYR A 35 8.01 8.17 23.10
CA TYR A 35 9.28 8.78 22.73
C TYR A 35 9.11 9.66 21.50
N LYS A 36 9.73 10.85 21.50
CA LYS A 36 9.77 11.72 20.31
C LYS A 36 10.65 11.15 19.20
N ASN A 37 11.72 10.45 19.57
CA ASN A 37 12.66 9.83 18.65
C ASN A 37 13.10 8.47 19.21
N LEU A 38 13.32 7.50 18.32
CA LEU A 38 13.91 6.22 18.64
C LEU A 38 15.11 5.96 17.71
N ILE A 39 16.18 5.42 18.27
CA ILE A 39 17.32 4.93 17.48
C ILE A 39 17.35 3.41 17.68
N ILE A 40 17.03 2.67 16.62
CA ILE A 40 17.01 1.21 16.64
C ILE A 40 17.86 0.71 15.48
N ALA A 41 18.84 -0.16 15.76
CA ALA A 41 19.75 -0.74 14.77
C ALA A 41 20.48 0.30 13.88
N GLY A 42 20.69 1.54 14.35
CA GLY A 42 21.31 2.62 13.59
C GLY A 42 20.34 3.45 12.75
N THR A 43 19.07 3.06 12.67
CA THR A 43 17.99 3.84 12.06
C THR A 43 17.38 4.80 13.08
N SER A 44 17.23 6.07 12.69
CA SER A 44 16.60 7.10 13.53
C SER A 44 15.15 7.31 13.07
N ILE A 45 14.20 7.05 13.96
CA ILE A 45 12.76 7.16 13.70
C ILE A 45 12.21 8.30 14.53
N GLN A 46 11.48 9.22 13.90
CA GLN A 46 10.90 10.37 14.57
C GLN A 46 9.37 10.24 14.63
N PHE A 47 8.83 10.25 15.84
CA PHE A 47 7.39 10.23 16.07
C PHE A 47 6.86 11.66 16.11
N LYS A 48 5.87 11.96 15.26
CA LYS A 48 5.14 13.23 15.25
C LYS A 48 3.88 13.06 16.09
N ASP A 49 3.76 13.86 17.15
CA ASP A 49 2.66 13.76 18.11
C ASP A 49 2.50 12.34 18.70
N GLY A 50 3.63 11.62 18.83
CA GLY A 50 3.66 10.23 19.31
C GLY A 50 3.27 9.20 18.25
N ILE A 51 3.22 9.57 16.97
CA ILE A 51 2.80 8.73 15.85
C ILE A 51 3.91 8.64 14.80
N TYR A 52 4.15 7.45 14.27
CA TYR A 52 4.99 7.20 13.11
C TYR A 52 4.27 6.22 12.18
N SER A 53 4.19 6.51 10.89
CA SER A 53 3.58 5.62 9.90
C SER A 53 4.60 5.34 8.81
N THR A 54 4.67 4.08 8.37
CA THR A 54 5.59 3.66 7.32
C THR A 54 5.02 2.45 6.57
N SER A 55 5.40 2.34 5.31
CA SER A 55 5.17 1.16 4.46
C SER A 55 6.46 0.35 4.23
N ASP A 56 7.55 0.71 4.92
CA ASP A 56 8.82 0.01 4.80
C ASP A 56 8.83 -1.22 5.72
N GLU A 57 8.85 -2.41 5.11
CA GLU A 57 8.79 -3.69 5.83
C GLU A 57 9.97 -3.87 6.80
N THR A 58 11.14 -3.29 6.49
CA THR A 58 12.30 -3.36 7.38
C THR A 58 12.09 -2.51 8.61
N GLU A 59 11.58 -1.28 8.46
CA GLU A 59 11.22 -0.42 9.59
C GLU A 59 10.10 -1.04 10.45
N ILE A 60 9.07 -1.63 9.82
CA ILE A 60 7.96 -2.32 10.49
C ILE A 60 8.49 -3.47 11.34
N GLU A 61 9.34 -4.34 10.78
CA GLU A 61 9.93 -5.47 11.49
C GLU A 61 10.78 -5.00 12.69
N ILE A 62 11.60 -3.96 12.49
CA ILE A 62 12.44 -3.40 13.56
C ILE A 62 11.57 -2.85 14.70
N LEU A 63 10.50 -2.12 14.38
CA LEU A 63 9.59 -1.51 15.35
C LEU A 63 8.80 -2.57 16.14
N ARG A 64 8.25 -3.58 15.46
CA ARG A 64 7.54 -4.71 16.10
C ARG A 64 8.42 -5.48 17.09
N ASN A 65 9.70 -5.67 16.76
CA ASN A 65 10.64 -6.39 17.62
C ASN A 65 11.17 -5.58 18.82
N ASN A 66 10.91 -4.27 18.87
CA ASN A 66 11.58 -3.40 19.83
C ASN A 66 10.82 -3.22 21.17
N ASN A 67 9.55 -3.60 21.26
CA ASN A 67 8.67 -3.42 22.45
C ASN A 67 8.56 -1.98 23.01
N LEU A 68 9.26 -0.98 22.44
CA LEU A 68 9.21 0.44 22.84
C LEU A 68 8.10 1.23 22.14
N VAL A 69 7.40 0.59 21.20
CA VAL A 69 6.31 1.17 20.42
C VAL A 69 5.13 0.21 20.39
N THR A 70 3.95 0.74 20.13
CA THR A 70 2.72 -0.04 19.98
C THR A 70 2.19 0.15 18.58
N GLU A 71 1.95 -0.94 17.86
CA GLU A 71 1.32 -0.88 16.54
C GLU A 71 -0.13 -0.41 16.68
N ALA A 72 -0.48 0.60 15.89
CA ALA A 72 -1.79 1.18 15.77
C ALA A 72 -2.41 0.69 14.47
N GLY A 73 -3.09 -0.45 14.54
CA GLY A 73 -3.79 -1.03 13.40
C GLY A 73 -3.51 -2.52 13.22
N GLU A 74 -4.39 -3.34 13.79
CA GLU A 74 -5.27 -4.25 13.05
C GLU A 74 -6.66 -4.20 13.72
#